data_AF-A0A1X1EER4-F1
#
_entry.id   AF-A0A1X1EER4-F1
#
_cell.length_a   1.000
_cell.length_b   1.000
_cell.length_c   1.000
_cell.angle_alpha   90.00
_cell.angle_beta   90.00
_cell.angle_gamma   90.00
#
_symmetry.space_group_name_H-M   'P 1'
#
loop_
_entity.id
_entity.type
_entity.pdbx_description
1 polymer ?
#
loop_
_entity_poly.entity_id
_entity_poly.type
_entity_poly.pdbx_seq_one_letter_code
_entity_poly.pdbx_strand_id
1 'polypeptide(L)'
;MTKKAKRPAKPAILPANKQDPTGVDRLERGAMREFSKRLRKIGKGYIELLNRIPSEPAVNQRYTFRLDQNLLSMLLQNGESLIDDILLQGGELNLWFWQDYASTAYQRGTAQEFSNLSQQSAAYAADRESLDNILLSEAYQSRLILVRAREFEEMKGLSNQVKANLSRVLTDGIGRGLNPRDVARNITAQTDIERSRANRIARTEITTALRRARWDEHDQAKDDLGLNVRLLHISALSPTTRRTHALRHGHLYTSDEVREWYSINGNAINCKCSQVTVLVDEKGVPLNSSVIDIARKEYAQTWGKRMAANKSHHCCKHAA
;
A
#
# COMPACT_ATOMS: atom_id res chain seq x y z
N MET A 1 8.94 -55.19 -9.62
CA MET A 1 8.18 -53.92 -9.73
C MET A 1 9.07 -52.79 -9.24
N THR A 2 9.68 -52.05 -10.17
CA THR A 2 10.51 -50.88 -9.85
C THR A 2 9.63 -49.77 -9.27
N LYS A 3 9.89 -49.39 -8.02
CA LYS A 3 9.27 -48.21 -7.40
C LYS A 3 9.60 -47.00 -8.30
N LYS A 4 8.66 -46.53 -9.11
CA LYS A 4 8.76 -45.22 -9.78
C LYS A 4 9.02 -44.21 -8.66
N ALA A 5 10.23 -43.65 -8.60
CA ALA A 5 10.53 -42.53 -7.71
C ALA A 5 9.48 -41.44 -8.01
N LYS A 6 8.66 -41.10 -7.01
CA LYS A 6 7.72 -39.98 -7.14
C LYS A 6 8.55 -38.76 -7.54
N ARG A 7 8.27 -38.19 -8.71
CA ARG A 7 8.89 -36.93 -9.13
C ARG A 7 8.70 -35.92 -7.99
N PRO A 8 9.76 -35.19 -7.59
CA PRO A 8 9.63 -34.19 -6.54
C PRO A 8 8.56 -33.16 -6.94
N ALA A 9 7.77 -32.71 -5.97
CA ALA A 9 6.78 -31.66 -6.20
C ALA A 9 7.47 -30.44 -6.83
N LYS A 10 6.81 -29.78 -7.78
CA LYS A 10 7.38 -28.57 -8.39
C LYS A 10 7.50 -27.48 -7.30
N PRO A 11 8.56 -26.65 -7.33
CA PRO A 11 8.76 -25.61 -6.33
C PRO A 11 7.69 -24.50 -6.46
N ALA A 12 7.52 -23.69 -5.42
CA ALA A 12 6.76 -22.44 -5.55
C ALA A 12 7.50 -21.41 -6.44
N ILE A 13 6.80 -20.37 -6.88
CA ILE A 13 7.36 -19.31 -7.70
C ILE A 13 7.80 -18.15 -6.80
N LEU A 14 9.12 -17.94 -6.69
CA LEU A 14 9.67 -16.77 -5.99
C LEU A 14 9.52 -15.49 -6.82
N PRO A 15 9.42 -14.31 -6.18
CA PRO A 15 9.42 -13.04 -6.90
C PRO A 15 10.70 -12.86 -7.72
N ALA A 16 10.55 -12.42 -8.98
CA ALA A 16 11.69 -12.20 -9.87
C ALA A 16 12.64 -11.10 -9.37
N ASN A 17 12.09 -10.03 -8.79
CA ASN A 17 12.85 -8.95 -8.19
C ASN A 17 12.86 -9.07 -6.66
N LYS A 18 14.04 -9.33 -6.08
CA LYS A 18 14.20 -9.49 -4.63
C LYS A 18 14.03 -8.17 -3.86
N GLN A 19 14.34 -7.03 -4.47
CA GLN A 19 14.16 -5.72 -3.85
C GLN A 19 12.72 -5.19 -3.95
N ASP A 20 11.90 -5.82 -4.80
CA ASP A 20 10.46 -5.61 -4.88
C ASP A 20 9.72 -6.97 -4.96
N PRO A 21 9.59 -7.67 -3.83
CA PRO A 21 8.88 -8.95 -3.75
C PRO A 21 7.42 -8.92 -4.21
N THR A 22 6.83 -7.71 -4.27
CA THR A 22 5.43 -7.50 -4.64
C THR A 22 5.29 -7.24 -6.14
N GLY A 23 6.34 -6.70 -6.76
CA GLY A 23 6.39 -6.33 -8.16
C GLY A 23 5.65 -5.02 -8.49
N VAL A 24 5.01 -4.36 -7.51
CA VAL A 24 4.11 -3.20 -7.73
C VAL A 24 4.80 -1.84 -7.61
N ASP A 25 6.12 -1.80 -7.47
CA ASP A 25 6.89 -0.54 -7.34
C ASP A 25 6.57 0.50 -8.43
N ARG A 26 6.41 0.05 -9.69
CA ARG A 26 6.08 0.95 -10.81
C ARG A 26 4.69 1.56 -10.66
N LEU A 27 3.74 0.78 -10.16
CA LEU A 27 2.36 1.17 -9.93
C LEU A 27 2.27 2.17 -8.78
N GLU A 28 2.96 1.88 -7.67
CA GLU A 28 3.12 2.80 -6.53
C GLU A 28 3.69 4.15 -6.97
N ARG A 29 4.79 4.15 -7.75
CA ARG A 29 5.38 5.38 -8.28
C ARG A 29 4.43 6.13 -9.22
N GLY A 30 3.58 5.42 -9.96
CA GLY A 30 2.51 6.00 -10.77
C GLY A 30 1.52 6.77 -9.91
N ALA A 31 0.95 6.10 -8.90
CA ALA A 31 -0.01 6.70 -7.99
C ALA A 31 0.57 7.90 -7.24
N MET A 32 1.80 7.81 -6.75
CA MET A 32 2.47 8.93 -6.06
C MET A 32 2.62 10.16 -6.97
N ARG A 33 2.91 9.97 -8.26
CA ARG A 33 2.94 11.08 -9.23
C ARG A 33 1.56 11.67 -9.43
N GLU A 34 0.53 10.83 -9.50
CA GLU A 34 -0.85 11.29 -9.67
C GLU A 34 -1.36 12.06 -8.46
N PHE A 35 -1.13 11.56 -7.24
CA PHE A 35 -1.34 12.31 -5.99
C PHE A 35 -0.64 13.66 -6.02
N SER A 36 0.62 13.70 -6.46
CA SER A 36 1.37 14.96 -6.54
C SER A 36 0.77 15.95 -7.53
N LYS A 37 0.13 15.49 -8.62
CA LYS A 37 -0.58 16.37 -9.56
C LYS A 37 -1.88 16.88 -8.95
N ARG A 38 -2.67 15.99 -8.34
CA ARG A 38 -3.95 16.32 -7.68
C ARG A 38 -3.77 17.33 -6.56
N LEU A 39 -2.79 17.13 -5.67
CA LEU A 39 -2.47 18.08 -4.60
C LEU A 39 -2.00 19.44 -5.14
N ARG A 40 -1.22 19.46 -6.22
CA ARG A 40 -0.86 20.72 -6.91
C ARG A 40 -2.10 21.43 -7.48
N LYS A 41 -3.05 20.69 -8.04
CA LYS A 41 -4.32 21.25 -8.53
C LYS A 41 -5.14 21.85 -7.39
N ILE A 42 -5.22 21.16 -6.25
CA ILE A 42 -5.86 21.66 -5.02
C ILE A 42 -5.23 22.97 -4.56
N GLY A 43 -3.90 23.01 -4.43
CA GLY A 43 -3.18 24.21 -4.00
C GLY A 43 -3.45 25.41 -4.90
N LYS A 44 -3.44 25.20 -6.23
CA LYS A 44 -3.82 26.25 -7.20
C LYS A 44 -5.25 26.73 -7.00
N GLY A 45 -6.22 25.82 -6.87
CA GLY A 45 -7.61 26.21 -6.66
C GLY A 45 -7.85 26.96 -5.35
N TYR A 46 -7.14 26.61 -4.27
CA TYR A 46 -7.18 27.38 -3.03
C TYR A 46 -6.58 28.80 -3.17
N ILE A 47 -5.52 28.95 -3.96
CA ILE A 47 -4.96 30.26 -4.28
C ILE A 47 -5.95 31.08 -5.12
N GLU A 48 -6.67 30.46 -6.05
CA GLU A 48 -7.73 31.12 -6.80
C GLU A 48 -8.89 31.57 -5.91
N LEU A 49 -9.26 30.78 -4.89
CA LEU A 49 -10.26 31.17 -3.88
C LEU A 49 -9.77 32.36 -3.05
N LEU A 50 -8.52 32.34 -2.59
CA LEU A 50 -7.90 33.47 -1.89
C LEU A 50 -7.93 34.76 -2.72
N ASN A 51 -7.61 34.68 -4.03
CA ASN A 51 -7.58 35.84 -4.92
C ASN A 51 -8.96 36.48 -5.16
N ARG A 52 -10.06 35.78 -4.82
CA ARG A 52 -11.42 36.35 -4.88
C ARG A 52 -11.75 37.22 -3.67
N ILE A 53 -10.92 37.19 -2.63
CA ILE A 53 -11.10 37.99 -1.42
C ILE A 53 -10.50 39.37 -1.65
N PRO A 54 -11.30 40.46 -1.64
CA PRO A 54 -10.75 41.79 -1.74
C PRO A 54 -9.83 42.07 -0.54
N SER A 55 -8.62 42.57 -0.82
CA SER A 55 -7.65 42.90 0.21
C SER A 55 -6.97 44.23 -0.10
N GLU A 56 -6.66 44.99 0.95
CA GLU A 56 -5.97 46.27 0.86
C GLU A 56 -4.83 46.36 1.88
N PRO A 57 -3.71 47.04 1.55
CA PRO A 57 -2.65 47.28 2.50
C PRO A 57 -3.17 48.09 3.70
N ALA A 58 -2.72 47.70 4.90
CA ALA A 58 -3.01 48.35 6.16
C ALA A 58 -1.71 48.78 6.85
N VAL A 59 -1.83 49.57 7.92
CA VAL A 59 -0.70 50.05 8.72
C VAL A 59 0.11 48.86 9.26
N ASN A 60 1.43 49.02 9.40
CA ASN A 60 2.37 48.00 9.88
C ASN A 60 2.52 46.77 8.96
N GLN A 61 2.50 46.97 7.64
CA GLN A 61 2.69 45.91 6.63
C GLN A 61 1.68 44.76 6.72
N ARG A 62 0.50 45.02 7.29
CA ARG A 62 -0.62 44.07 7.32
C ARG A 62 -1.54 44.30 6.13
N TYR A 63 -2.42 43.33 5.88
CA TYR A 63 -3.51 43.44 4.93
C TYR A 63 -4.84 43.34 5.66
N THR A 64 -5.77 44.21 5.28
CA THR A 64 -7.18 44.09 5.67
C THR A 64 -7.90 43.32 4.57
N PHE A 65 -8.55 42.22 4.93
CA PHE A 65 -9.38 41.45 4.03
C PHE A 65 -10.84 41.86 4.22
N ARG A 66 -11.52 42.25 3.14
CA ARG A 66 -12.95 42.59 3.20
C ARG A 66 -13.74 41.30 3.08
N LEU A 67 -14.10 40.74 4.23
CA LEU A 67 -14.81 39.49 4.37
C LEU A 67 -15.99 39.67 5.32
N ASP A 68 -17.16 39.23 4.89
CA ASP A 68 -18.28 38.94 5.78
C ASP A 68 -18.39 37.43 6.02
N GLN A 69 -19.25 37.06 6.96
CA GLN A 69 -19.46 35.66 7.35
C GLN A 69 -19.94 34.79 6.17
N ASN A 70 -20.79 35.35 5.30
CA ASN A 70 -21.38 34.61 4.18
C ASN A 70 -20.34 34.31 3.11
N LEU A 71 -19.52 35.29 2.75
CA LEU A 71 -18.42 35.14 1.80
C LEU A 71 -17.39 34.13 2.31
N LEU A 72 -17.03 34.18 3.60
CA LEU A 72 -16.09 33.23 4.18
C LEU A 72 -16.64 31.79 4.15
N SER A 73 -17.88 31.59 4.59
CA SER A 73 -18.52 30.27 4.57
C SER A 73 -18.63 29.70 3.15
N MET A 74 -19.02 30.53 2.17
CA MET A 74 -19.08 30.13 0.76
C MET A 74 -17.71 29.73 0.22
N LEU A 75 -16.65 30.49 0.53
CA LEU A 75 -15.30 30.17 0.05
C LEU A 75 -14.75 28.87 0.65
N LEU A 76 -15.01 28.62 1.94
CA LEU A 76 -14.63 27.37 2.59
C LEU A 76 -15.38 26.18 1.98
N GLN A 77 -16.69 26.29 1.78
CA GLN A 77 -17.49 25.25 1.11
C GLN A 77 -16.99 24.97 -0.32
N ASN A 78 -16.68 26.01 -1.10
CA ASN A 78 -16.09 25.85 -2.43
C ASN A 78 -14.73 25.14 -2.37
N GLY A 79 -13.90 25.45 -1.36
CA GLY A 79 -12.63 24.78 -1.13
C GLY A 79 -12.79 23.31 -0.75
N GLU A 80 -13.79 22.98 0.06
CA GLU A 80 -14.10 21.59 0.43
C GLU A 80 -14.58 20.78 -0.77
N SER A 81 -15.54 21.30 -1.54
CA SER A 81 -16.05 20.64 -2.76
C SER A 81 -14.95 20.43 -3.79
N LEU A 82 -14.08 21.43 -4.00
CA LEU A 82 -12.91 21.30 -4.89
C LEU A 82 -12.00 20.12 -4.49
N ILE A 83 -11.75 19.94 -3.19
CA ILE A 83 -10.89 18.86 -2.70
C ILE A 83 -11.54 17.50 -2.95
N ASP A 84 -12.84 17.36 -2.66
CA ASP A 84 -13.57 16.12 -2.92
C ASP A 84 -13.61 15.78 -4.40
N ASP A 85 -13.95 16.73 -5.26
CA ASP A 85 -13.98 16.54 -6.71
C ASP A 85 -12.63 16.04 -7.27
N ILE A 86 -11.54 16.43 -6.62
CA ILE A 86 -10.18 16.04 -7.01
C ILE A 86 -9.75 14.72 -6.38
N LEU A 87 -9.91 14.52 -5.07
CA LEU A 87 -9.38 13.33 -4.38
C LEU A 87 -10.34 12.15 -4.43
N LEU A 88 -11.65 12.41 -4.46
CA LEU A 88 -12.71 11.41 -4.54
C LEU A 88 -13.31 11.34 -5.95
N GLN A 89 -12.57 11.79 -6.97
CA GLN A 89 -13.01 11.74 -8.37
C GLN A 89 -13.52 10.34 -8.74
N GLY A 90 -14.75 10.29 -9.27
CA GLY A 90 -15.46 9.06 -9.62
C GLY A 90 -16.35 8.50 -8.50
N GLY A 91 -16.26 9.04 -7.28
CA GLY A 91 -17.03 8.58 -6.13
C GLY A 91 -16.65 7.17 -5.68
N GLU A 92 -17.47 6.58 -4.83
CA GLU A 92 -17.18 5.29 -4.19
C GLU A 92 -17.01 4.14 -5.19
N LEU A 93 -17.86 4.09 -6.22
CA LEU A 93 -17.86 2.99 -7.18
C LEU A 93 -16.74 3.10 -8.21
N ASN A 94 -16.33 4.32 -8.56
CA ASN A 94 -15.42 4.62 -9.68
C ASN A 94 -14.20 5.44 -9.27
N LEU A 95 -13.78 5.36 -8.00
CA LEU A 95 -12.64 6.08 -7.47
C LEU A 95 -11.39 5.88 -8.35
N TRP A 96 -10.78 6.98 -8.82
CA TRP A 96 -9.59 6.95 -9.68
C TRP A 96 -8.45 6.08 -9.11
N PHE A 97 -8.21 6.14 -7.80
CA PHE A 97 -7.14 5.39 -7.14
C PHE A 97 -7.39 3.88 -7.19
N TRP A 98 -8.65 3.49 -7.02
CA TRP A 98 -9.08 2.10 -7.18
C TRP A 98 -8.92 1.63 -8.63
N GLN A 99 -9.54 2.36 -9.56
CA GLN A 99 -9.61 1.96 -10.97
C GLN A 99 -8.24 1.81 -11.61
N ASP A 100 -7.34 2.77 -11.39
CA ASP A 100 -6.08 2.84 -12.10
C ASP A 100 -4.94 2.09 -11.38
N TYR A 101 -5.06 1.83 -10.07
CA TYR A 101 -3.95 1.33 -9.26
C TYR A 101 -4.31 0.12 -8.41
N ALA A 102 -5.22 0.25 -7.43
CA ALA A 102 -5.46 -0.84 -6.48
C ALA A 102 -6.09 -2.08 -7.14
N SER A 103 -7.01 -1.89 -8.10
CA SER A 103 -7.62 -2.98 -8.88
C SER A 103 -6.56 -3.76 -9.69
N THR A 104 -5.64 -3.04 -10.33
CA THR A 104 -4.54 -3.62 -11.11
C THR A 104 -3.61 -4.43 -10.21
N ALA A 105 -3.32 -3.95 -9.00
CA ALA A 105 -2.52 -4.67 -8.02
C ALA A 105 -3.21 -5.95 -7.54
N TYR A 106 -4.53 -5.89 -7.31
CA TYR A 106 -5.34 -7.03 -6.89
C TYR A 106 -5.40 -8.12 -7.98
N GLN A 107 -5.71 -7.74 -9.23
CA GLN A 107 -5.70 -8.67 -10.37
C GLN A 107 -4.31 -9.31 -10.54
N ARG A 108 -3.24 -8.54 -10.38
CA ARG A 108 -1.87 -9.06 -10.45
C ARG A 108 -1.55 -10.03 -9.32
N GLY A 109 -2.00 -9.78 -8.10
CA GLY A 109 -1.86 -10.72 -6.98
C GLY A 109 -2.55 -12.05 -7.29
N THR A 110 -3.78 -11.98 -7.83
CA THR A 110 -4.53 -13.17 -8.28
C THR A 110 -3.78 -13.94 -9.36
N ALA A 111 -3.25 -13.25 -10.37
CA ALA A 111 -2.46 -13.88 -11.43
C ALA A 111 -1.16 -14.54 -10.91
N GLN A 112 -0.50 -13.90 -9.94
CA GLN A 112 0.68 -14.46 -9.27
C GLN A 112 0.33 -15.73 -8.53
N GLU A 113 -0.78 -15.73 -7.80
CA GLU A 113 -1.20 -16.87 -7.00
C GLU A 113 -1.70 -18.03 -7.86
N PHE A 114 -2.50 -17.73 -8.89
CA PHE A 114 -2.91 -18.70 -9.90
C PHE A 114 -1.71 -19.40 -10.53
N SER A 115 -0.72 -18.65 -11.01
CA SER A 115 0.49 -19.23 -11.60
C SER A 115 1.26 -20.09 -10.60
N ASN A 116 1.35 -19.63 -9.35
CA ASN A 116 2.08 -20.31 -8.28
C ASN A 116 1.43 -21.63 -7.85
N LEU A 117 0.11 -21.66 -7.68
CA LEU A 117 -0.65 -22.86 -7.30
C LEU A 117 -0.77 -23.84 -8.47
N SER A 118 -1.02 -23.36 -9.69
CA SER A 118 -1.06 -24.21 -10.90
C SER A 118 0.27 -24.91 -11.16
N GLN A 119 1.39 -24.27 -10.82
CA GLN A 119 2.69 -24.92 -10.91
C GLN A 119 2.84 -26.06 -9.89
N GLN A 120 2.38 -25.88 -8.66
CA GLN A 120 2.63 -26.81 -7.56
C GLN A 120 1.62 -27.95 -7.47
N SER A 121 0.36 -27.72 -7.86
CA SER A 121 -0.75 -28.64 -7.68
C SER A 121 -1.45 -28.95 -9.00
N ALA A 122 -1.39 -30.23 -9.42
CA ALA A 122 -2.14 -30.69 -10.58
C ALA A 122 -3.65 -30.63 -10.36
N ALA A 123 -4.12 -30.82 -9.11
CA ALA A 123 -5.54 -30.69 -8.77
C ALA A 123 -6.01 -29.24 -8.92
N TYR A 124 -5.22 -28.27 -8.44
CA TYR A 124 -5.53 -26.86 -8.64
C TYR A 124 -5.53 -26.46 -10.11
N ALA A 125 -4.52 -26.89 -10.87
CA ALA A 125 -4.43 -26.57 -12.30
C ALA A 125 -5.58 -27.18 -13.12
N ALA A 126 -6.16 -28.28 -12.65
CA ALA A 126 -7.32 -28.92 -13.30
C ALA A 126 -8.65 -28.25 -12.91
N ASP A 127 -8.79 -27.80 -11.65
CA ASP A 127 -9.99 -27.09 -11.18
C ASP A 127 -10.05 -25.65 -11.71
N ARG A 128 -8.95 -24.90 -11.56
CA ARG A 128 -8.80 -23.54 -12.05
C ARG A 128 -8.26 -23.58 -13.48
N GLU A 129 -9.14 -23.76 -14.46
CA GLU A 129 -8.74 -23.90 -15.87
C GLU A 129 -7.98 -22.68 -16.41
N SER A 130 -8.38 -21.46 -15.99
CA SER A 130 -7.80 -20.21 -16.46
C SER A 130 -7.86 -19.12 -15.41
N LEU A 131 -7.01 -18.09 -15.56
CA LEU A 131 -7.11 -16.88 -14.76
C LEU A 131 -8.45 -16.17 -14.98
N ASP A 132 -8.96 -16.14 -16.22
CA ASP A 132 -10.20 -15.46 -16.56
C ASP A 132 -11.40 -16.07 -15.81
N ASN A 133 -11.43 -17.39 -15.64
CA ASN A 133 -12.47 -18.06 -14.84
C ASN A 133 -12.46 -17.58 -13.38
N ILE A 134 -11.29 -17.37 -12.78
CA ILE A 134 -11.18 -16.81 -11.42
C ILE A 134 -11.67 -15.35 -11.40
N LEU A 135 -11.23 -14.53 -12.36
CA LEU A 135 -11.60 -13.11 -12.42
C LEU A 135 -13.09 -12.89 -12.64
N LEU A 136 -13.78 -13.80 -13.32
CA LEU A 136 -15.22 -13.76 -13.55
C LEU A 136 -16.05 -14.41 -12.43
N SER A 137 -15.40 -15.07 -11.46
CA SER A 137 -16.10 -15.76 -10.37
C SER A 137 -16.77 -14.80 -9.40
N GLU A 138 -17.92 -15.21 -8.85
CA GLU A 138 -18.65 -14.45 -7.84
C GLU A 138 -17.81 -14.19 -6.58
N ALA A 139 -17.01 -15.17 -6.16
CA ALA A 139 -16.12 -15.05 -5.00
C ALA A 139 -15.07 -13.94 -5.20
N TYR A 140 -14.47 -13.87 -6.39
CA TYR A 140 -13.52 -12.81 -6.74
C TYR A 140 -14.20 -11.44 -6.75
N GLN A 141 -15.36 -11.32 -7.41
CA GLN A 141 -16.12 -10.06 -7.50
C GLN A 141 -16.58 -9.55 -6.12
N SER A 142 -17.03 -10.45 -5.24
CA SER A 142 -17.45 -10.11 -3.88
C SER A 142 -16.29 -9.54 -3.05
N ARG A 143 -15.08 -10.10 -3.18
CA ARG A 143 -13.90 -9.63 -2.45
C ARG A 143 -13.40 -8.28 -2.96
N LEU A 144 -13.49 -8.02 -4.26
CA LEU A 144 -13.16 -6.70 -4.84
C LEU A 144 -13.98 -5.58 -4.19
N ILE A 145 -15.26 -5.82 -3.89
CA ILE A 145 -16.12 -4.81 -3.24
C ILE A 145 -15.54 -4.39 -1.88
N LEU A 146 -15.04 -5.34 -1.09
CA LEU A 146 -14.46 -5.06 0.23
C LEU A 146 -13.15 -4.26 0.13
N VAL A 147 -12.31 -4.56 -0.87
CA VAL A 147 -11.08 -3.79 -1.09
C VAL A 147 -11.44 -2.39 -1.55
N ARG A 148 -12.35 -2.24 -2.52
CA ARG A 148 -12.80 -0.93 -3.01
C ARG A 148 -13.37 -0.05 -1.90
N ALA A 149 -14.23 -0.59 -1.04
CA ALA A 149 -14.81 0.15 0.09
C ALA A 149 -13.70 0.67 1.03
N ARG A 150 -12.71 -0.17 1.34
CA ARG A 150 -11.55 0.23 2.15
C ARG A 150 -10.74 1.35 1.48
N GLU A 151 -10.45 1.23 0.19
CA GLU A 151 -9.72 2.27 -0.55
C GLU A 151 -10.44 3.62 -0.54
N PHE A 152 -11.77 3.58 -0.69
CA PHE A 152 -12.59 4.80 -0.66
C PHE A 152 -12.56 5.48 0.71
N GLU A 153 -12.67 4.72 1.80
CA GLU A 153 -12.59 5.29 3.15
C GLU A 153 -11.20 5.87 3.47
N GLU A 154 -10.11 5.24 3.01
CA GLU A 154 -8.76 5.82 3.12
C GLU A 154 -8.64 7.15 2.37
N MET A 155 -9.19 7.21 1.15
CA MET A 155 -9.18 8.43 0.34
C MET A 155 -10.07 9.54 0.91
N LYS A 156 -11.21 9.19 1.51
CA LYS A 156 -12.06 10.13 2.25
C LYS A 156 -11.34 10.68 3.48
N GLY A 157 -10.61 9.84 4.20
CA GLY A 157 -9.74 10.24 5.30
C GLY A 157 -8.65 11.23 4.86
N LEU A 158 -8.02 11.00 3.70
CA LEU A 158 -7.09 11.96 3.10
C LEU A 158 -7.79 13.27 2.74
N SER A 159 -8.95 13.21 2.07
CA SER A 159 -9.72 14.41 1.68
C SER A 159 -10.04 15.28 2.88
N ASN A 160 -10.62 14.71 3.93
CA ASN A 160 -10.98 15.42 5.15
C ASN A 160 -9.78 16.08 5.82
N GLN A 161 -8.62 15.41 5.83
CA GLN A 161 -7.40 16.01 6.37
C GLN A 161 -6.94 17.23 5.57
N VAL A 162 -6.93 17.10 4.24
CA VAL A 162 -6.50 18.18 3.34
C VAL A 162 -7.44 19.39 3.49
N LYS A 163 -8.75 19.16 3.57
CA LYS A 163 -9.75 20.21 3.84
C LYS A 163 -9.46 20.95 5.13
N ALA A 164 -9.31 20.22 6.23
CA ALA A 164 -9.07 20.81 7.55
C ALA A 164 -7.78 21.62 7.58
N ASN A 165 -6.71 21.12 6.95
CA ASN A 165 -5.41 21.79 6.96
C ASN A 165 -5.39 23.03 6.07
N LEU A 166 -5.94 22.95 4.85
CA LEU A 166 -5.97 24.11 3.96
C LEU A 166 -6.94 25.20 4.41
N SER A 167 -8.10 24.82 4.97
CA SER A 167 -9.03 25.77 5.57
C SER A 167 -8.36 26.55 6.69
N ARG A 168 -7.65 25.86 7.60
CA ARG A 168 -6.89 26.51 8.69
C ARG A 168 -5.82 27.45 8.18
N VAL A 169 -5.01 27.02 7.20
CA VAL A 169 -3.95 27.87 6.62
C VAL A 169 -4.54 29.14 6.00
N LEU A 170 -5.67 29.01 5.29
CA LEU A 170 -6.38 30.14 4.71
C LEU A 170 -6.91 31.10 5.79
N THR A 171 -7.67 30.57 6.76
CA THR A 171 -8.29 31.40 7.81
C THR A 171 -7.26 32.07 8.71
N ASP A 172 -6.19 31.37 9.07
CA ASP A 172 -5.13 31.92 9.91
C ASP A 172 -4.34 33.01 9.17
N GLY A 173 -4.08 32.82 7.87
CA GLY A 173 -3.40 33.82 7.06
C GLY A 173 -4.19 35.11 6.93
N ILE A 174 -5.50 34.99 6.69
CA ILE A 174 -6.44 36.10 6.61
C ILE A 174 -6.57 36.79 7.97
N GLY A 175 -6.83 36.04 9.04
CA GLY A 175 -7.06 36.59 10.38
C GLY A 175 -5.85 37.32 10.94
N ARG A 176 -4.63 36.91 10.56
CA ARG A 176 -3.38 37.61 10.93
C ARG A 176 -3.07 38.81 10.03
N GLY A 177 -3.84 39.02 8.95
CA GLY A 177 -3.61 40.07 7.97
C GLY A 177 -2.30 39.89 7.19
N LEU A 178 -1.94 38.65 6.86
CA LEU A 178 -0.73 38.39 6.06
C LEU A 178 -0.89 38.89 4.62
N ASN A 179 0.23 39.15 3.94
CA ASN A 179 0.21 39.41 2.50
C ASN A 179 -0.43 38.21 1.76
N PRO A 180 -1.38 38.43 0.83
CA PRO A 180 -1.97 37.35 0.05
C PRO A 180 -0.93 36.43 -0.63
N ARG A 181 0.23 36.97 -1.03
CA ARG A 181 1.33 36.18 -1.59
C ARG A 181 1.97 35.24 -0.56
N ASP A 182 2.03 35.65 0.70
CA ASP A 182 2.53 34.80 1.78
C ASP A 182 1.51 33.71 2.15
N VAL A 183 0.21 34.04 2.16
CA VAL A 183 -0.86 33.04 2.34
C VAL A 183 -0.82 32.01 1.21
N ALA A 184 -0.67 32.43 -0.05
CA ALA A 184 -0.52 31.53 -1.19
C ALA A 184 0.73 30.63 -1.09
N ARG A 185 1.84 31.17 -0.57
CA ARG A 185 3.06 30.38 -0.29
C ARG A 185 2.80 29.32 0.78
N ASN A 186 2.09 29.68 1.85
CA ASN A 186 1.73 28.75 2.93
C ASN A 186 0.78 27.65 2.45
N ILE A 187 -0.20 27.97 1.60
CA ILE A 187 -1.08 26.98 0.95
C ILE A 187 -0.25 25.98 0.15
N THR A 188 0.68 26.48 -0.67
CA THR A 188 1.56 25.62 -1.49
C THR A 188 2.39 24.69 -0.59
N ALA A 189 3.04 25.25 0.44
CA ALA A 189 3.83 24.47 1.39
C ALA A 189 2.98 23.41 2.10
N GLN A 190 1.74 23.74 2.50
CA GLN A 190 0.84 22.77 3.11
C GLN A 190 0.49 21.63 2.15
N THR A 191 0.19 21.90 0.89
CA THR A 191 -0.07 20.81 -0.09
C THR A 191 1.13 19.89 -0.31
N ASP A 192 2.35 20.41 -0.16
CA ASP A 192 3.56 19.59 -0.21
C ASP A 192 3.71 18.68 1.02
N ILE A 193 3.28 19.13 2.21
CA ILE A 193 3.22 18.32 3.42
C ILE A 193 2.22 17.15 3.23
N GLU A 194 1.04 17.43 2.69
CA GLU A 194 -0.01 16.41 2.43
C GLU A 194 0.48 15.29 1.50
N ARG A 195 1.45 15.58 0.64
CA ARG A 195 2.06 14.61 -0.28
C ARG A 195 2.69 13.43 0.45
N SER A 196 3.25 13.66 1.64
CA SER A 196 3.86 12.58 2.44
C SER A 196 2.83 11.51 2.81
N ARG A 197 1.65 11.94 3.28
CA ARG A 197 0.53 11.05 3.62
C ARG A 197 -0.03 10.36 2.39
N ALA A 198 -0.27 11.11 1.31
CA ALA A 198 -0.75 10.55 0.05
C ALA A 198 0.20 9.46 -0.50
N ASN A 199 1.51 9.70 -0.44
CA ASN A 199 2.51 8.71 -0.84
C ASN A 199 2.55 7.49 0.09
N ARG A 200 2.23 7.65 1.37
CA ARG A 200 2.10 6.52 2.31
C ARG A 200 0.87 5.66 1.99
N ILE A 201 -0.25 6.28 1.60
CA ILE A 201 -1.45 5.58 1.12
C ILE A 201 -1.09 4.75 -0.12
N ALA A 202 -0.48 5.36 -1.14
CA ALA A 202 -0.04 4.66 -2.34
C ALA A 202 0.78 3.39 -2.05
N ARG A 203 1.79 3.50 -1.17
CA ARG A 203 2.69 2.39 -0.80
C ARG A 203 2.08 1.37 0.16
N THR A 204 0.95 1.67 0.77
CA THR A 204 0.30 0.76 1.74
C THR A 204 -0.82 0.01 1.07
N GLU A 205 -1.67 0.75 0.36
CA GLU A 205 -2.92 0.25 -0.18
C GLU A 205 -2.72 -0.60 -1.44
N ILE A 206 -1.89 -0.14 -2.38
CA ILE A 206 -1.56 -0.91 -3.60
C ILE A 206 -0.92 -2.25 -3.22
N THR A 207 0.03 -2.25 -2.29
CA THR A 207 0.68 -3.47 -1.83
C THR A 207 -0.28 -4.36 -1.04
N THR A 208 -1.20 -3.78 -0.28
CA THR A 208 -2.21 -4.54 0.47
C THR A 208 -3.24 -5.18 -0.46
N ALA A 209 -3.68 -4.49 -1.50
CA ALA A 209 -4.56 -5.05 -2.53
C ALA A 209 -3.92 -6.29 -3.18
N LEU A 210 -2.65 -6.21 -3.56
CA LEU A 210 -1.92 -7.37 -4.09
C LEU A 210 -1.84 -8.52 -3.09
N ARG A 211 -1.48 -8.24 -1.84
CA ARG A 211 -1.35 -9.28 -0.81
C ARG A 211 -2.69 -9.96 -0.51
N ARG A 212 -3.77 -9.19 -0.38
CA ARG A 212 -5.13 -9.70 -0.15
C ARG A 212 -5.54 -10.64 -1.27
N ALA A 213 -5.38 -10.24 -2.52
CA ALA A 213 -5.69 -11.09 -3.67
C ALA A 213 -4.99 -12.46 -3.62
N ARG A 214 -3.71 -12.46 -3.21
CA ARG A 214 -2.96 -13.72 -3.04
C ARG A 214 -3.50 -14.57 -1.90
N TRP A 215 -3.80 -13.98 -0.75
CA TRP A 215 -4.34 -14.73 0.39
C TRP A 215 -5.74 -15.25 0.12
N ASP A 216 -6.54 -14.49 -0.62
CA ASP A 216 -7.91 -14.84 -0.95
C ASP A 216 -7.98 -16.04 -1.90
N GLU A 217 -7.11 -16.10 -2.93
CA GLU A 217 -7.01 -17.31 -3.77
C GLU A 217 -6.36 -18.47 -3.01
N HIS A 218 -5.33 -18.21 -2.19
CA HIS A 218 -4.71 -19.20 -1.32
C HIS A 218 -5.72 -19.89 -0.40
N ASP A 219 -6.58 -19.12 0.27
CA ASP A 219 -7.57 -19.65 1.20
C ASP A 219 -8.71 -20.35 0.44
N GLN A 220 -9.17 -19.77 -0.67
CA GLN A 220 -10.20 -20.42 -1.50
C GLN A 220 -9.71 -21.77 -2.03
N ALA A 221 -8.47 -21.85 -2.52
CA ALA A 221 -7.88 -23.09 -3.00
C ALA A 221 -7.71 -24.15 -1.89
N LYS A 222 -7.39 -23.69 -0.68
CA LYS A 222 -7.33 -24.56 0.50
C LYS A 222 -8.71 -25.14 0.82
N ASP A 223 -9.73 -24.31 0.82
CA ASP A 223 -11.09 -24.68 1.23
C ASP A 223 -11.79 -25.54 0.18
N ASP A 224 -11.71 -25.17 -1.10
CA ASP A 224 -12.37 -25.89 -2.20
C ASP A 224 -11.75 -27.27 -2.48
N LEU A 225 -10.42 -27.36 -2.40
CA LEU A 225 -9.66 -28.51 -2.88
C LEU A 225 -8.95 -29.28 -1.76
N GLY A 226 -9.10 -28.84 -0.50
CA GLY A 226 -8.44 -29.46 0.64
C GLY A 226 -6.90 -29.38 0.57
N LEU A 227 -6.34 -28.37 -0.09
CA LEU A 227 -4.89 -28.26 -0.24
C LEU A 227 -4.24 -27.90 1.09
N ASN A 228 -3.22 -28.67 1.48
CA ASN A 228 -2.37 -28.32 2.60
C ASN A 228 -1.34 -27.28 2.15
N VAL A 229 -1.58 -26.02 2.51
CA VAL A 229 -0.78 -24.87 2.09
C VAL A 229 -0.32 -24.00 3.27
N ARG A 230 0.82 -23.33 3.06
CA ARG A 230 1.39 -22.31 3.96
C ARG A 230 1.92 -21.13 3.16
N LEU A 231 2.03 -19.97 3.80
CA LEU A 231 2.58 -18.76 3.23
C LEU A 231 4.04 -18.57 3.64
N LEU A 232 4.94 -18.70 2.68
CA LEU A 232 6.34 -18.30 2.81
C LEU A 232 6.44 -16.77 2.81
N HIS A 233 6.91 -16.20 3.91
CA HIS A 233 7.10 -14.76 4.00
C HIS A 233 8.36 -14.33 3.27
N ILE A 234 8.19 -13.44 2.28
CA ILE A 234 9.28 -12.84 1.51
C ILE A 234 9.34 -11.35 1.84
N SER A 235 10.51 -10.91 2.26
CA SER A 235 10.80 -9.50 2.59
C SER A 235 11.75 -8.95 1.55
N ALA A 236 11.67 -7.65 1.27
CA ALA A 236 12.59 -7.01 0.31
C ALA A 236 14.05 -7.00 0.77
N LEU A 237 14.29 -7.20 2.07
CA LEU A 237 15.60 -7.18 2.73
C LEU A 237 16.45 -5.93 2.40
N SER A 238 15.78 -4.85 1.99
CA SER A 238 16.36 -3.54 1.71
C SER A 238 17.06 -2.95 2.95
N PRO A 239 17.90 -1.91 2.78
CA PRO A 239 18.48 -1.18 3.93
C PRO A 239 17.43 -0.64 4.91
N THR A 240 16.22 -0.34 4.43
CA THR A 240 15.12 0.21 5.23
C THR A 240 14.10 -0.85 5.70
N THR A 241 14.37 -2.14 5.47
CA THR A 241 13.50 -3.20 5.96
C THR A 241 13.46 -3.19 7.49
N ARG A 242 12.28 -3.28 8.09
CA ARG A 242 12.13 -3.35 9.55
C ARG A 242 12.62 -4.70 10.06
N ARG A 243 13.23 -4.73 11.26
CA ARG A 243 13.74 -5.97 11.87
C ARG A 243 12.66 -7.05 11.99
N THR A 244 11.46 -6.68 12.42
CA THR A 244 10.32 -7.61 12.56
C THR A 244 9.89 -8.24 11.23
N HIS A 245 10.12 -7.55 10.12
CA HIS A 245 9.84 -8.07 8.78
C HIS A 245 10.96 -9.00 8.32
N ALA A 246 12.21 -8.56 8.45
CA ALA A 246 13.38 -9.35 8.05
C ALA A 246 13.42 -10.70 8.79
N LEU A 247 13.07 -10.73 10.08
CA LEU A 247 13.06 -11.97 10.88
C LEU A 247 12.03 -13.00 10.38
N ARG A 248 10.93 -12.56 9.76
CA ARG A 248 9.94 -13.50 9.18
C ARG A 248 10.39 -14.07 7.84
N HIS A 249 11.36 -13.45 7.17
CA HIS A 249 11.84 -13.89 5.87
C HIS A 249 12.24 -15.38 5.88
N GLY A 250 11.79 -16.15 4.89
CA GLY A 250 12.14 -17.57 4.79
C GLY A 250 11.44 -18.48 5.80
N HIS A 251 10.40 -17.99 6.48
CA HIS A 251 9.56 -18.77 7.38
C HIS A 251 8.15 -18.92 6.82
N LEU A 252 7.50 -20.02 7.20
CA LEU A 252 6.15 -20.39 6.79
C LEU A 252 5.16 -20.01 7.87
N TYR A 253 3.99 -19.56 7.45
CA TYR A 253 2.89 -19.16 8.30
C TYR A 253 1.56 -19.61 7.71
N THR A 254 0.51 -19.67 8.51
CA THR A 254 -0.87 -19.70 8.00
C THR A 254 -1.29 -18.32 7.49
N SER A 255 -2.36 -18.26 6.71
CA SER A 255 -2.94 -16.97 6.30
C SER A 255 -3.47 -16.16 7.48
N ASP A 256 -4.04 -16.81 8.49
CA ASP A 256 -4.48 -16.14 9.73
C ASP A 256 -3.33 -15.53 10.51
N GLU A 257 -2.21 -16.25 10.69
CA GLU A 257 -1.01 -15.72 11.34
C GLU A 257 -0.43 -14.53 10.57
N VAL A 258 -0.53 -14.53 9.23
CA VAL A 258 -0.11 -13.41 8.39
C VAL A 258 -1.04 -12.22 8.55
N ARG A 259 -2.36 -12.43 8.51
CA ARG A 259 -3.36 -11.37 8.69
C ARG A 259 -3.26 -10.72 10.07
N GLU A 260 -3.17 -11.53 11.11
CA GLU A 260 -2.99 -11.08 12.49
C GLU A 260 -1.72 -10.23 12.62
N TRP A 261 -0.59 -10.74 12.11
CA TRP A 261 0.66 -10.00 12.16
C TRP A 261 0.59 -8.66 11.40
N TYR A 262 -0.12 -8.60 10.26
CA TYR A 262 -0.28 -7.35 9.52
C TYR A 262 -1.22 -6.34 10.21
N SER A 263 -2.11 -6.79 11.10
CA SER A 263 -3.05 -5.94 11.83
C SER A 263 -2.38 -5.14 12.97
N ILE A 264 -1.28 -5.64 13.51
CA ILE A 264 -0.59 -5.04 14.67
C ILE A 264 0.58 -4.13 14.27
N ASN A 265 0.89 -3.15 15.12
CA ASN A 265 2.11 -2.32 15.07
C ASN A 265 2.41 -1.66 13.70
N GLY A 266 1.38 -1.45 12.86
CA GLY A 266 1.54 -0.89 11.52
C GLY A 266 2.41 -1.74 10.60
N ASN A 267 2.45 -3.07 10.78
CA ASN A 267 3.24 -3.96 9.92
C ASN A 267 2.78 -3.88 8.45
N ALA A 268 1.49 -3.67 8.17
CA ALA A 268 1.00 -3.52 6.78
C ALA A 268 1.52 -2.26 6.08
N ILE A 269 1.86 -1.24 6.86
CA ILE A 269 2.10 0.12 6.38
C ILE A 269 3.49 0.21 5.75
N ASN A 270 3.56 0.70 4.50
CA ASN A 270 4.81 1.00 3.80
C ASN A 270 5.82 -0.18 3.82
N CYS A 271 5.36 -1.43 3.76
CA CYS A 271 6.20 -2.63 3.64
C CYS A 271 6.05 -3.26 2.26
N LYS A 272 7.19 -3.57 1.65
CA LYS A 272 7.32 -4.25 0.34
C LYS A 272 7.30 -5.78 0.43
N CYS A 273 6.77 -6.31 1.52
CA CYS A 273 6.82 -7.73 1.80
C CYS A 273 5.64 -8.42 1.13
N SER A 274 5.85 -9.66 0.70
CA SER A 274 4.89 -10.49 -0.02
C SER A 274 4.89 -11.88 0.60
N GLN A 275 3.86 -12.67 0.29
CA GLN A 275 3.71 -14.04 0.78
C GLN A 275 3.56 -14.96 -0.42
N VAL A 276 4.34 -16.03 -0.46
CA VAL A 276 4.30 -17.04 -1.53
C VAL A 276 3.72 -18.32 -0.96
N THR A 277 2.64 -18.82 -1.56
CA THR A 277 2.07 -20.10 -1.12
C THR A 277 3.00 -21.25 -1.45
N VAL A 278 3.16 -22.15 -0.48
CA VAL A 278 3.94 -23.38 -0.56
C VAL A 278 3.05 -24.54 -0.13
N LEU A 279 3.02 -25.61 -0.92
CA LEU A 279 2.36 -26.86 -0.52
C LEU A 279 3.17 -27.57 0.56
N VAL A 280 2.46 -28.08 1.57
CA VAL A 280 3.02 -28.83 2.70
C VAL A 280 2.32 -30.18 2.84
N ASP A 281 2.96 -31.12 3.52
CA ASP A 281 2.34 -32.37 3.96
C ASP A 281 1.46 -32.15 5.21
N GLU A 282 0.85 -33.22 5.71
CA GLU A 282 0.00 -33.22 6.91
C GLU A 282 0.73 -32.73 8.18
N LYS A 283 2.07 -32.84 8.21
CA LYS A 283 2.91 -32.38 9.32
C LYS A 283 3.36 -30.93 9.15
N GLY A 284 2.95 -30.26 8.06
CA GLY A 284 3.36 -28.90 7.73
C GLY A 284 4.76 -28.82 7.11
N VAL A 285 5.34 -29.94 6.69
CA VAL A 285 6.65 -29.98 6.03
C VAL A 285 6.47 -29.67 4.54
N PRO A 286 7.26 -28.76 3.95
CA PRO A 286 7.18 -28.42 2.53
C PRO A 286 7.35 -29.64 1.63
N LEU A 287 6.46 -29.81 0.66
CA LEU A 287 6.62 -30.83 -0.37
C LEU A 287 7.85 -30.56 -1.25
N ASN A 288 8.28 -29.29 -1.34
CA ASN A 288 9.53 -28.87 -1.93
C ASN A 288 10.16 -27.71 -1.12
N SER A 289 11.35 -27.91 -0.56
CA SER A 289 12.01 -26.93 0.32
C SER A 289 12.87 -25.89 -0.42
N SER A 290 13.14 -26.06 -1.71
CA SER A 290 14.17 -25.29 -2.43
C SER A 290 13.99 -23.77 -2.31
N VAL A 291 12.76 -23.28 -2.44
CA VAL A 291 12.43 -21.84 -2.33
C VAL A 291 12.64 -21.30 -0.91
N ILE A 292 12.43 -22.12 0.10
CA ILE A 292 12.63 -21.78 1.51
C ILE A 292 14.13 -21.72 1.80
N ASP A 293 14.89 -22.68 1.28
CA ASP A 293 16.35 -22.74 1.44
C ASP A 293 17.01 -21.52 0.77
N ILE A 294 16.52 -21.12 -0.42
CA ILE A 294 16.94 -19.90 -1.10
C ILE A 294 16.65 -18.67 -0.22
N ALA A 295 15.43 -18.50 0.27
CA ALA A 295 15.04 -17.37 1.11
C ALA A 295 15.87 -17.30 2.41
N ARG A 296 16.08 -18.44 3.09
CA ARG A 296 16.91 -18.50 4.31
C ARG A 296 18.36 -18.14 4.04
N LYS A 297 18.92 -18.60 2.92
CA LYS A 297 20.28 -18.25 2.49
C LYS A 297 20.40 -16.74 2.21
N GLU A 298 19.41 -16.15 1.55
CA GLU A 298 19.36 -14.70 1.29
C GLU A 298 19.33 -13.88 2.59
N TYR A 299 18.49 -14.28 3.55
CA TYR A 299 18.46 -13.67 4.88
C TYR A 299 19.83 -13.74 5.55
N ALA A 300 20.46 -14.93 5.60
CA ALA A 300 21.76 -15.13 6.25
C ALA A 300 22.85 -14.25 5.62
N GLN A 301 22.85 -14.12 4.29
CA GLN A 301 23.86 -13.34 3.55
C GLN A 301 23.68 -11.83 3.66
N THR A 302 22.48 -11.34 3.98
CA THR A 302 22.16 -9.91 4.04
C THR A 302 21.94 -9.44 5.47
N TRP A 303 20.75 -9.70 6.02
CA TRP A 303 20.34 -9.26 7.35
C TRP A 303 21.03 -10.04 8.47
N GLY A 304 21.31 -11.32 8.28
CA GLY A 304 22.08 -12.13 9.24
C GLY A 304 23.45 -11.52 9.54
N LYS A 305 24.18 -11.12 8.49
CA LYS A 305 25.46 -10.40 8.64
C LYS A 305 25.30 -9.04 9.34
N ARG A 306 24.29 -8.24 8.97
CA ARG A 306 24.02 -6.94 9.62
C ARG A 306 23.73 -7.08 11.11
N MET A 307 22.94 -8.09 11.51
CA MET A 307 22.65 -8.35 12.91
C MET A 307 23.89 -8.83 13.68
N ALA A 308 24.74 -9.64 13.05
CA ALA A 308 26.01 -10.08 13.66
C ALA A 308 26.98 -8.91 13.87
N ALA A 309 27.13 -8.02 12.88
CA ALA A 309 27.99 -6.84 12.98
C ALA A 309 27.51 -5.83 14.04
N ASN A 310 26.19 -5.67 14.22
CA ASN A 310 25.66 -4.81 15.28
C ASN A 310 25.91 -5.38 16.68
N LYS A 311 26.04 -6.70 16.84
CA LYS A 311 26.43 -7.31 18.13
C LYS A 311 27.91 -7.09 18.43
N SER A 312 28.81 -7.12 17.44
CA SER A 312 30.24 -6.87 17.66
C SER A 312 30.54 -5.43 18.08
N HIS A 313 29.73 -4.44 17.67
CA HIS A 313 29.91 -3.05 18.09
C HIS A 313 29.42 -2.73 19.51
N HIS A 314 28.59 -3.59 20.10
CA HIS A 314 28.14 -3.43 21.50
C HIS A 314 29.07 -4.08 22.53
N CYS A 315 29.99 -4.97 22.12
CA CYS A 315 31.00 -5.56 23.03
C CYS A 315 32.27 -4.72 23.21
N CYS A 316 32.50 -3.67 22.41
CA CYS A 316 33.74 -2.86 22.47
C CYS A 316 33.58 -1.50 23.17
N LYS A 317 32.58 -1.31 24.05
CA LYS A 317 32.39 -0.05 24.81
C LYS A 317 32.42 -0.18 26.34
N HIS A 318 33.01 -1.25 26.87
CA HIS A 318 33.36 -1.34 28.29
C HIS A 318 34.76 -1.93 28.47
N ALA A 319 35.78 -1.15 28.12
CA ALA A 319 37.15 -1.31 28.60
C ALA A 319 37.97 -0.07 28.22
N ALA A 320 37.85 0.98 29.04
CA ALA A 320 38.86 2.01 29.33
C ALA A 320 38.21 3.05 30.26
#